data_AF-A0A9P7EX22-F1
#
_entry.id   AF-A0A9P7EX22-F1
#
_cell.length_a   1.000
_cell.length_b   1.000
_cell.length_c   1.000
_cell.angle_alpha   90.00
_cell.angle_beta   90.00
_cell.angle_gamma   90.00
#
_symmetry.space_group_name_H-M   'P 1'
#
loop_
_entity.id
_entity.type
_entity.pdbx_description
1 polymer ?
#
loop_
_entity_poly.entity_id
_entity_poly.type
_entity_poly.pdbx_seq_one_letter_code
_entity_poly.pdbx_strand_id
1 'polypeptide(L)'
;MSDKSDLDSSRSSGIHSSSDEDNYDHPVAPPNEDTSKEHYQKYIKYLQLQHGKLEQRNARLNESNNVLNAQQLKRSCKRPLKVTSSNMISSASQPSSAGLSAAPSTASDSSKLNDIEKLILGSVKKYAITTEMFLPNKAIFKTECPDPPTDISNPNRYAKKSTEKDKLVTELYASIDFVLHPWMRTNIFYNQFGTGMQQARSSFINGLRSVAGSIFNMPNEYFMSKYDCISVLQVTDLIGWEAGKGKVYDVFKAPILYPDNVINVKRAFKNWLVIAKIIKVAVCGKMSLYPKACGGPPPYAKIWQLANCTPGLIAFGVTSALIMFGSPSSSCLPIKNSREMKFFVVKWTHDRIKDIVQQINTYVFDGIVKTQLNNTPGTMVEDVTDSLDCVMAALDDDSDSDVLTISLPSEPPVPQTFNSFTAPTIHNDPAMPSTSSISTRSLPTAATSHAVASVGIQSVQEIPKDFLADTGTSNTKAQKKAARGKRTKVPVDDADICRSSCNASTAK
;
A
#
# COMPACT_ATOMS: atom_id res chain seq x y z
N MET A 1 3.69 -81.10 68.81
CA MET A 1 5.07 -80.62 69.01
C MET A 1 5.14 -79.29 68.31
N SER A 2 4.83 -78.21 69.02
CA SER A 2 5.81 -77.35 69.70
C SER A 2 6.26 -76.26 68.72
N ASP A 3 6.28 -74.98 69.02
CA ASP A 3 5.89 -74.18 70.18
C ASP A 3 6.12 -72.72 69.73
N LYS A 4 5.26 -71.76 70.16
CA LYS A 4 5.57 -70.32 70.37
C LYS A 4 6.04 -69.47 69.16
N SER A 5 5.79 -68.16 69.07
CA SER A 5 5.40 -67.14 70.04
C SER A 5 4.85 -65.91 69.30
N ASP A 6 3.82 -65.31 69.89
CA ASP A 6 3.59 -63.88 70.16
C ASP A 6 4.36 -62.82 69.36
N LEU A 7 3.64 -61.83 68.83
CA LEU A 7 3.73 -60.42 69.27
C LEU A 7 2.78 -59.52 68.46
N ASP A 8 1.88 -58.88 69.22
CA ASP A 8 1.48 -57.48 69.17
C ASP A 8 1.52 -56.66 67.87
N SER A 9 0.42 -55.92 67.67
CA SER A 9 0.42 -54.44 67.63
C SER A 9 -0.31 -53.81 66.44
N SER A 10 -1.23 -52.92 66.81
CA SER A 10 -1.54 -51.67 66.10
C SER A 10 -2.37 -51.75 64.81
N ARG A 11 -3.68 -51.75 65.05
CA ARG A 11 -4.75 -51.31 64.15
C ARG A 11 -4.54 -49.84 63.78
N SER A 12 -3.81 -49.58 62.69
CA SER A 12 -3.69 -48.27 62.05
C SER A 12 -4.85 -48.06 61.09
N SER A 13 -5.73 -47.11 61.41
CA SER A 13 -6.75 -46.58 60.53
C SER A 13 -6.09 -45.85 59.35
N GLY A 14 -5.98 -46.53 58.21
CA GLY A 14 -5.57 -45.94 56.94
C GLY A 14 -6.58 -44.89 56.49
N ILE A 15 -6.27 -43.63 56.75
CA ILE A 15 -6.88 -42.50 56.05
C ILE A 15 -6.39 -42.59 54.60
N HIS A 16 -7.28 -43.05 53.71
CA HIS A 16 -7.10 -42.87 52.27
C HIS A 16 -7.16 -41.36 51.98
N SER A 17 -6.00 -40.71 52.06
CA SER A 17 -5.79 -39.39 51.49
C SER A 17 -5.82 -39.58 49.98
N SER A 18 -6.99 -39.40 49.36
CA SER A 18 -7.11 -39.31 47.91
C SER A 18 -6.26 -38.12 47.48
N SER A 19 -5.13 -38.42 46.86
CA SER A 19 -4.30 -37.46 46.16
C SER A 19 -5.12 -36.89 45.00
N ASP A 20 -5.82 -35.79 45.28
CA ASP A 20 -6.41 -34.86 44.30
C ASP A 20 -5.30 -34.13 43.52
N GLU A 21 -4.34 -34.89 43.00
CA GLU A 21 -3.41 -34.40 41.99
C GLU A 21 -4.10 -34.54 40.63
N ASP A 22 -3.92 -33.52 39.78
CA ASP A 22 -4.17 -33.54 38.34
C ASP A 22 -5.38 -32.79 37.76
N ASN A 23 -6.08 -31.95 38.53
CA ASN A 23 -6.98 -30.95 37.92
C ASN A 23 -6.28 -29.59 37.68
N TYR A 24 -5.27 -29.58 36.81
CA TYR A 24 -4.52 -28.38 36.40
C TYR A 24 -5.18 -27.55 35.28
N ASP A 25 -6.45 -27.84 34.96
CA ASP A 25 -7.18 -27.12 33.92
C ASP A 25 -7.80 -25.79 34.39
N HIS A 26 -7.75 -25.52 35.70
CA HIS A 26 -8.22 -24.25 36.22
C HIS A 26 -7.16 -23.14 36.08
N PRO A 27 -7.56 -21.94 35.61
CA PRO A 27 -6.64 -20.82 35.47
C PRO A 27 -6.04 -20.42 36.82
N VAL A 28 -4.71 -20.46 36.91
CA VAL A 28 -3.98 -19.97 38.09
C VAL A 28 -3.83 -18.46 37.99
N ALA A 29 -4.24 -17.73 39.04
CA ALA A 29 -4.10 -16.28 39.08
C ALA A 29 -2.63 -15.86 38.99
N PRO A 30 -2.30 -14.77 38.26
CA PRO A 30 -0.93 -14.26 38.16
C PRO A 30 -0.40 -13.93 39.56
N PRO A 31 0.86 -14.29 39.89
CA PRO A 31 1.44 -13.96 41.17
C PRO A 31 1.66 -12.43 41.30
N ASN A 32 1.40 -11.91 42.49
CA ASN A 32 1.75 -10.55 42.95
C ASN A 32 3.06 -10.56 43.77
N GLU A 33 3.57 -9.38 44.14
CA GLU A 33 4.86 -9.24 44.86
C GLU A 33 4.91 -9.99 46.21
N ASP A 34 3.76 -10.21 46.84
CA ASP A 34 3.65 -10.92 48.13
C ASP A 34 3.33 -12.43 47.99
N THR A 35 3.35 -12.97 46.77
CA THR A 35 2.93 -14.36 46.54
C THR A 35 4.01 -15.36 46.98
N SER A 36 3.59 -16.44 47.65
CA SER A 36 4.51 -17.50 48.07
C SER A 36 5.25 -18.17 46.90
N LYS A 37 6.47 -18.63 47.17
CA LYS A 37 7.32 -19.35 46.22
C LYS A 37 6.62 -20.56 45.58
N GLU A 38 5.77 -21.25 46.33
CA GLU A 38 5.00 -22.41 45.86
C GLU A 38 3.97 -22.03 44.80
N HIS A 39 3.29 -20.88 44.95
CA HIS A 39 2.34 -20.40 43.96
C HIS A 39 3.06 -20.00 42.66
N TYR A 40 4.24 -19.37 42.75
CA TYR A 40 5.07 -19.09 41.59
C TYR A 40 5.44 -20.37 40.83
N GLN A 41 5.82 -21.43 41.54
CA GLN A 41 6.13 -22.73 40.91
C GLN A 41 4.89 -23.34 40.24
N LYS A 42 3.71 -23.27 40.88
CA LYS A 42 2.44 -23.70 40.28
C LYS A 42 2.10 -22.88 39.02
N TYR A 43 2.28 -21.57 39.07
CA TYR A 43 2.01 -20.69 37.94
C TYR A 43 2.97 -20.95 36.75
N ILE A 44 4.25 -21.21 37.01
CA ILE A 44 5.22 -21.59 35.96
C ILE A 44 4.81 -22.91 35.31
N LYS A 45 4.46 -23.94 36.09
CA LYS A 45 3.97 -25.22 35.55
C LYS A 45 2.70 -25.02 34.72
N TYR A 46 1.77 -24.18 35.18
CA TYR A 46 0.58 -23.82 34.42
C TYR A 46 0.92 -23.16 33.07
N LEU A 47 1.83 -22.20 33.04
CA LEU A 47 2.27 -21.55 31.80
C LEU A 47 2.93 -22.53 30.82
N GLN A 48 3.78 -23.43 31.31
CA GLN A 48 4.41 -24.48 30.50
C GLN A 48 3.36 -25.42 29.89
N LEU A 49 2.34 -25.80 30.66
CA LEU A 49 1.23 -26.62 30.18
C LEU A 49 0.42 -25.90 29.10
N GLN A 50 0.09 -24.61 29.32
CA GLN A 50 -0.63 -23.80 28.33
C GLN A 50 0.18 -23.62 27.04
N HIS A 51 1.49 -23.43 27.14
CA HIS A 51 2.38 -23.37 25.98
C HIS A 51 2.32 -24.66 25.15
N GLY A 52 2.44 -25.83 25.81
CA GLY A 52 2.33 -27.13 25.14
C GLY A 52 0.96 -27.35 24.47
N LYS A 53 -0.14 -26.94 25.11
CA LYS A 53 -1.49 -26.96 24.52
C LYS A 53 -1.58 -26.06 23.28
N LEU A 54 -0.96 -24.88 23.32
CA LEU A 54 -0.93 -23.95 22.20
C LEU A 54 -0.14 -24.51 21.00
N GLU A 55 1.03 -25.12 21.25
CA GLU A 55 1.83 -25.79 20.23
C GLU A 55 1.07 -26.94 19.57
N GLN A 56 0.38 -27.77 20.37
CA GLN A 56 -0.45 -28.85 19.85
C GLN A 56 -1.61 -28.31 18.99
N ARG A 57 -2.26 -27.22 19.41
CA ARG A 57 -3.32 -26.56 18.61
C ARG A 57 -2.78 -26.01 17.29
N ASN A 58 -1.59 -25.41 17.31
CA ASN A 58 -0.91 -24.93 16.09
C ASN A 58 -0.54 -26.08 15.15
N ALA A 59 -0.05 -27.21 15.68
CA ALA A 59 0.23 -28.40 14.88
C ALA A 59 -1.04 -28.92 14.18
N ARG A 60 -2.17 -29.03 14.89
CA ARG A 60 -3.46 -29.42 14.32
C ARG A 60 -3.97 -28.45 13.25
N LEU A 61 -3.81 -27.14 13.46
CA LEU A 61 -4.16 -26.11 12.46
C LEU A 61 -3.32 -26.23 11.20
N ASN A 62 -2.01 -26.45 11.34
CA ASN A 62 -1.12 -26.67 10.20
C ASN A 62 -1.49 -27.93 9.41
N GLU A 63 -1.81 -29.03 10.09
CA GLU A 63 -2.31 -30.25 9.44
C GLU A 63 -3.62 -30.00 8.68
N SER A 64 -4.58 -29.31 9.30
CA SER A 64 -5.85 -28.93 8.65
C SER A 64 -5.63 -28.05 7.41
N ASN A 65 -4.70 -27.10 7.47
CA ASN A 65 -4.34 -26.25 6.33
C ASN A 65 -3.71 -27.06 5.19
N ASN A 66 -2.85 -28.03 5.51
CA ASN A 66 -2.25 -28.93 4.53
C ASN A 66 -3.32 -29.79 3.82
N VAL A 67 -4.29 -30.32 4.57
CA VAL A 67 -5.43 -31.07 4.00
C VAL A 67 -6.25 -30.18 3.07
N LEU A 68 -6.56 -28.95 3.48
CA LEU A 68 -7.33 -28.01 2.66
C LEU A 68 -6.60 -27.65 1.35
N ASN A 69 -5.29 -27.42 1.43
CA ASN A 69 -4.45 -27.19 0.26
C ASN A 69 -4.43 -28.40 -0.70
N ALA A 70 -4.29 -29.61 -0.16
CA ALA A 70 -4.35 -30.84 -0.95
C ALA A 70 -5.72 -31.02 -1.64
N GLN A 71 -6.82 -30.68 -0.97
CA GLN A 71 -8.16 -30.69 -1.55
C GLN A 71 -8.31 -29.66 -2.68
N GLN A 72 -7.77 -28.46 -2.52
CA GLN A 72 -7.77 -27.45 -3.59
C GLN A 72 -6.98 -27.92 -4.82
N LEU A 73 -5.83 -28.57 -4.62
CA LEU A 73 -5.03 -29.14 -5.71
C LEU A 73 -5.82 -30.21 -6.47
N LYS A 74 -6.48 -31.14 -5.75
CA LYS A 74 -7.35 -32.18 -6.35
C LYS A 74 -8.51 -31.57 -7.16
N ARG A 75 -9.09 -30.45 -6.72
CA ARG A 75 -10.15 -29.74 -7.45
C ARG A 75 -9.62 -29.06 -8.71
N SER A 76 -8.38 -28.60 -8.71
CA SER A 76 -7.72 -28.03 -9.90
C SER A 76 -7.49 -29.08 -10.99
N CYS A 77 -7.00 -30.26 -10.61
CA CYS A 77 -6.73 -31.37 -11.55
C CYS A 77 -8.00 -32.02 -12.14
N LYS A 78 -9.16 -31.89 -11.47
CA LYS A 78 -10.43 -32.48 -11.92
C LYS A 78 -11.26 -31.59 -12.85
N ARG A 79 -10.82 -30.37 -13.19
CA ARG A 79 -11.53 -29.59 -14.20
C ARG A 79 -11.25 -30.21 -15.57
N PRO A 80 -12.25 -30.77 -16.28
CA PRO A 80 -12.03 -31.32 -17.61
C PRO A 80 -11.54 -30.18 -18.50
N LEU A 81 -10.32 -30.36 -19.02
CA LEU A 81 -9.78 -29.52 -20.09
C LEU A 81 -10.78 -29.60 -21.24
N LYS A 82 -11.57 -28.55 -21.43
CA LYS A 82 -12.37 -28.38 -22.64
C LYS A 82 -11.38 -28.06 -23.75
N VAL A 83 -10.79 -29.11 -24.31
CA VAL A 83 -9.87 -29.05 -25.43
C VAL A 83 -10.66 -28.56 -26.63
N THR A 84 -10.51 -27.28 -26.95
CA THR A 84 -10.82 -26.76 -28.28
C THR A 84 -9.82 -27.36 -29.25
N SER A 85 -10.19 -28.47 -29.88
CA SER A 85 -9.47 -29.04 -31.02
C SER A 85 -9.42 -28.03 -32.16
N SER A 86 -8.25 -27.47 -32.44
CA SER A 86 -7.92 -27.00 -33.78
C SER A 86 -6.41 -26.91 -33.99
N ASN A 87 -5.99 -27.47 -35.12
CA ASN A 87 -4.70 -27.38 -35.80
C ASN A 87 -3.52 -28.20 -35.25
N MET A 88 -3.53 -29.48 -35.64
CA MET A 88 -2.32 -30.22 -35.96
C MET A 88 -1.82 -29.81 -37.36
N ILE A 89 -0.58 -29.30 -37.44
CA ILE A 89 0.25 -29.43 -38.63
C ILE A 89 1.61 -29.97 -38.19
N SER A 90 1.96 -31.08 -38.83
CA SER A 90 3.12 -31.93 -38.66
C SER A 90 4.46 -31.24 -38.92
N SER A 91 5.48 -31.65 -38.15
CA SER A 91 6.83 -31.85 -38.68
C SER A 91 7.59 -32.81 -37.78
N ALA A 92 7.99 -33.91 -38.39
CA ALA A 92 8.68 -35.04 -37.80
C ALA A 92 10.21 -34.90 -37.93
N SER A 93 10.89 -35.69 -37.08
CA SER A 93 12.21 -36.30 -37.28
C SER A 93 13.46 -35.50 -36.91
N GLN A 94 14.09 -35.85 -35.78
CA GLN A 94 15.31 -36.68 -35.79
C GLN A 94 15.69 -37.21 -34.37
N PRO A 95 16.45 -38.33 -34.28
CA PRO A 95 16.72 -39.05 -33.04
C PRO A 95 18.17 -38.93 -32.50
N SER A 96 18.32 -39.30 -31.22
CA SER A 96 19.49 -39.95 -30.61
C SER A 96 20.78 -39.14 -30.37
N SER A 97 21.08 -38.87 -29.08
CA SER A 97 22.23 -39.51 -28.43
C SER A 97 22.09 -39.47 -26.89
N ALA A 98 22.30 -40.64 -26.29
CA ALA A 98 22.34 -40.86 -24.86
C ALA A 98 23.70 -40.41 -24.29
N GLY A 99 23.67 -39.74 -23.14
CA GLY A 99 24.84 -39.36 -22.36
C GLY A 99 24.44 -39.21 -20.91
N LEU A 100 24.55 -40.29 -20.15
CA LEU A 100 24.37 -40.36 -18.71
C LEU A 100 25.37 -39.45 -18.00
N SER A 101 24.87 -38.45 -17.29
CA SER A 101 25.58 -37.85 -16.15
C SER A 101 24.54 -37.36 -15.14
N ALA A 102 24.35 -38.16 -14.09
CA ALA A 102 23.47 -37.83 -12.97
C ALA A 102 24.14 -36.73 -12.13
N ALA A 103 23.83 -35.48 -12.45
CA ALA A 103 24.16 -34.34 -11.58
C ALA A 103 23.17 -34.29 -10.41
N PRO A 104 23.65 -34.18 -9.16
CA PRO A 104 22.79 -34.20 -7.99
C PRO A 104 22.03 -32.87 -7.80
N SER A 105 20.70 -32.98 -7.76
CA SER A 105 19.78 -32.19 -6.91
C SER A 105 19.99 -30.66 -6.79
N THR A 106 19.76 -29.89 -7.86
CA THR A 106 19.57 -28.42 -7.80
C THR A 106 18.09 -28.00 -7.67
N ALA A 107 17.15 -28.95 -7.65
CA ALA A 107 15.71 -28.67 -7.64
C ALA A 107 15.18 -28.13 -6.29
N SER A 108 15.90 -28.33 -5.18
CA SER A 108 15.49 -27.85 -3.85
C SER A 108 15.58 -26.33 -3.73
N ASP A 109 16.61 -25.71 -4.28
CA ASP A 109 16.91 -24.29 -4.01
C ASP A 109 16.03 -23.32 -4.82
N SER A 110 15.57 -23.73 -6.00
CA SER A 110 14.65 -22.92 -6.81
C SER A 110 13.25 -22.78 -6.18
N SER A 111 12.79 -23.80 -5.45
CA SER A 111 11.50 -23.75 -4.75
C SER A 111 11.51 -22.73 -3.61
N LYS A 112 12.58 -22.69 -2.81
CA LYS A 112 12.74 -21.75 -1.69
C LYS A 112 12.82 -20.30 -2.19
N LEU A 113 13.53 -20.07 -3.30
CA LEU A 113 13.59 -18.74 -3.91
C LEU A 113 12.21 -18.24 -4.34
N ASN A 114 11.40 -19.11 -4.97
CA ASN A 114 10.03 -18.74 -5.38
C ASN A 114 9.14 -18.38 -4.18
N ASP A 115 9.32 -19.04 -3.03
CA ASP A 115 8.53 -18.74 -1.84
C ASP A 115 8.99 -17.43 -1.16
N ILE A 116 10.29 -17.15 -1.15
CA ILE A 116 10.84 -15.85 -0.71
C ILE A 116 10.30 -14.73 -1.60
N GLU A 117 10.28 -14.91 -2.92
CA GLU A 117 9.75 -13.91 -3.85
C GLU A 117 8.27 -13.58 -3.60
N LYS A 118 7.45 -14.61 -3.31
CA LYS A 118 6.04 -14.40 -2.93
C LYS A 118 5.91 -13.62 -1.62
N LEU A 119 6.75 -13.94 -0.63
CA LEU A 119 6.80 -13.26 0.66
C LEU A 119 7.20 -11.78 0.51
N ILE A 120 8.20 -11.51 -0.33
CA ILE A 120 8.60 -10.15 -0.71
C ILE A 120 7.42 -9.42 -1.34
N LEU A 121 6.77 -10.01 -2.35
CA LEU A 121 5.66 -9.36 -3.04
C LEU A 121 4.46 -9.09 -2.13
N GLY A 122 4.17 -9.99 -1.19
CA GLY A 122 3.14 -9.81 -0.17
C GLY A 122 3.44 -8.62 0.75
N SER A 123 4.67 -8.54 1.25
CA SER A 123 5.14 -7.46 2.13
C SER A 123 5.21 -6.12 1.41
N VAL A 124 5.67 -6.12 0.16
CA VAL A 124 5.73 -4.93 -0.72
C VAL A 124 4.35 -4.33 -0.95
N LYS A 125 3.32 -5.15 -1.22
CA LYS A 125 1.96 -4.66 -1.42
C LYS A 125 1.39 -4.00 -0.18
N LYS A 126 1.63 -4.60 1.00
CA LYS A 126 1.24 -4.03 2.29
C LYS A 126 1.92 -2.68 2.48
N TYR A 127 3.26 -2.64 2.39
CA TYR A 127 4.06 -1.42 2.54
C TYR A 127 3.63 -0.29 1.61
N ALA A 128 3.42 -0.61 0.32
CA ALA A 128 3.02 0.35 -0.71
C ALA A 128 1.67 1.04 -0.46
N ILE A 129 0.82 0.46 0.39
CA ILE A 129 -0.51 1.00 0.69
C ILE A 129 -0.57 1.56 2.11
N THR A 130 0.00 0.85 3.09
CA THR A 130 -0.17 1.20 4.51
C THR A 130 0.90 2.14 5.02
N THR A 131 2.02 2.28 4.31
CA THR A 131 3.21 2.95 4.83
C THR A 131 3.67 4.04 3.88
N GLU A 132 4.19 3.69 2.71
CA GLU A 132 4.73 4.65 1.75
C GLU A 132 4.43 4.19 0.32
N MET A 133 3.77 5.05 -0.45
CA MET A 133 3.32 4.71 -1.80
C MET A 133 4.48 4.60 -2.79
N PHE A 134 5.62 5.23 -2.51
CA PHE A 134 6.73 5.33 -3.45
C PHE A 134 7.98 4.64 -2.94
N LEU A 135 8.80 4.15 -3.88
CA LEU A 135 10.01 3.42 -3.53
C LEU A 135 10.96 4.31 -2.71
N PRO A 136 11.33 3.93 -1.47
CA PRO A 136 12.33 4.64 -0.70
C PRO A 136 13.67 4.67 -1.43
N ASN A 137 14.51 5.66 -1.08
CA ASN A 137 15.86 5.71 -1.61
C ASN A 137 16.61 4.41 -1.25
N LYS A 138 17.39 3.87 -2.20
CA LYS A 138 18.23 2.67 -2.00
C LYS A 138 19.09 2.71 -0.73
N ALA A 139 19.53 3.88 -0.28
CA ALA A 139 20.28 4.05 0.96
C ALA A 139 19.50 3.64 2.23
N ILE A 140 18.16 3.73 2.22
CA ILE A 140 17.30 3.31 3.33
C ILE A 140 17.39 1.79 3.55
N PHE A 141 17.37 1.00 2.48
CA PHE A 141 17.48 -0.46 2.53
C PHE A 141 18.85 -0.95 3.04
N LYS A 142 19.88 -0.10 2.95
CA LYS A 142 21.22 -0.40 3.47
C LYS A 142 21.42 0.05 4.92
N THR A 143 20.48 0.82 5.47
CA THR A 143 20.58 1.31 6.85
C THR A 143 20.05 0.23 7.79
N GLU A 144 20.76 0.01 8.90
CA GLU A 144 20.30 -0.91 9.95
C GLU A 144 19.10 -0.31 10.68
N CYS A 145 18.18 -1.16 11.14
CA CYS A 145 17.09 -0.69 12.00
C CYS A 145 17.69 -0.11 13.29
N PRO A 146 17.29 1.10 13.72
CA PRO A 146 17.69 1.64 15.01
C PRO A 146 17.36 0.66 16.14
N ASP A 147 18.23 0.57 17.14
CA ASP A 147 18.02 -0.18 18.37
C ASP A 147 18.18 0.76 19.59
N PRO A 148 17.08 1.09 20.31
CA PRO A 148 15.72 0.61 20.10
C PRO A 148 15.08 1.18 18.82
N PRO A 149 14.07 0.49 18.24
CA PRO A 149 13.31 1.02 17.10
C PRO A 149 12.73 2.41 17.40
N THR A 150 12.75 3.30 16.41
CA THR A 150 12.19 4.65 16.57
C THR A 150 10.68 4.57 16.79
N ASP A 151 10.16 5.28 17.81
CA ASP A 151 8.71 5.35 18.02
C ASP A 151 8.01 6.00 16.82
N ILE A 152 7.26 5.17 16.08
CA ILE A 152 6.50 5.56 14.90
C ILE A 152 5.32 6.46 15.28
N SER A 153 4.91 6.54 16.55
CA SER A 153 3.80 7.40 16.99
C SER A 153 4.26 8.81 17.34
N ASN A 154 5.55 9.00 17.63
CA ASN A 154 6.08 10.29 18.08
C ASN A 154 5.89 11.40 17.01
N PRO A 155 5.20 12.50 17.31
CA PRO A 155 4.97 13.60 16.36
C PRO A 155 6.26 14.33 15.97
N ASN A 156 7.28 14.32 16.84
CA ASN A 156 8.56 14.99 16.59
C ASN A 156 9.43 14.26 15.56
N ARG A 157 8.99 13.10 15.03
CA ARG A 157 9.75 12.31 14.05
C ARG A 157 10.05 13.06 12.74
N TYR A 158 9.27 14.09 12.41
CA TYR A 158 9.50 14.95 11.25
C TYR A 158 10.22 16.28 11.55
N ALA A 159 10.61 16.52 12.80
CA ALA A 159 11.29 17.76 13.19
C ALA A 159 12.70 17.88 12.57
N LYS A 160 13.41 16.75 12.38
CA LYS A 160 14.76 16.70 11.82
C LYS A 160 14.83 15.73 10.63
N LYS A 161 15.71 16.01 9.67
CA LYS A 161 15.94 15.10 8.53
C LYS A 161 16.55 13.75 8.95
N SER A 162 17.35 13.72 10.00
CA SER A 162 17.92 12.49 10.55
C SER A 162 16.83 11.60 11.14
N THR A 163 15.94 12.16 11.97
CA THR A 163 14.82 11.42 12.57
C THR A 163 13.83 10.94 11.51
N GLU A 164 13.63 11.69 10.43
CA GLU A 164 12.82 11.26 9.29
C GLU A 164 13.40 10.01 8.62
N LYS A 165 14.73 9.93 8.48
CA LYS A 165 15.41 8.75 7.93
C LYS A 165 15.24 7.54 8.85
N ASP A 166 15.54 7.69 10.13
CA ASP A 166 15.48 6.59 11.12
C ASP A 166 14.06 6.04 11.28
N LYS A 167 13.07 6.93 11.21
CA LYS A 167 11.64 6.59 11.13
C LYS A 167 11.33 5.75 9.90
N LEU A 168 11.77 6.19 8.72
CA LEU A 168 11.48 5.49 7.46
C LEU A 168 12.11 4.09 7.45
N VAL A 169 13.30 3.94 8.03
CA VAL A 169 13.94 2.65 8.25
C VAL A 169 13.08 1.80 9.20
N THR A 170 12.70 2.35 10.36
CA THR A 170 11.90 1.62 11.35
C THR A 170 10.56 1.14 10.78
N GLU A 171 9.83 2.01 10.07
CA GLU A 171 8.57 1.64 9.42
C GLU A 171 8.74 0.60 8.31
N LEU A 172 9.84 0.67 7.54
CA LEU A 172 10.16 -0.33 6.54
C LEU A 172 10.38 -1.69 7.21
N TYR A 173 11.26 -1.79 8.21
CA TYR A 173 11.50 -3.05 8.92
C TYR A 173 10.23 -3.58 9.61
N ALA A 174 9.40 -2.70 10.20
CA ALA A 174 8.12 -3.10 10.82
C ALA A 174 7.07 -3.61 9.80
N SER A 175 7.15 -3.17 8.55
CA SER A 175 6.20 -3.57 7.50
C SER A 175 6.61 -4.85 6.77
N ILE A 176 7.89 -5.23 6.85
CA ILE A 176 8.46 -6.40 6.17
C ILE A 176 8.59 -7.55 7.17
N ASP A 177 8.22 -8.76 6.75
CA ASP A 177 8.38 -9.96 7.56
C ASP A 177 9.85 -10.13 8.02
N PHE A 178 10.03 -10.47 9.30
CA PHE A 178 11.36 -10.59 9.92
C PHE A 178 12.25 -11.62 9.20
N VAL A 179 11.66 -12.64 8.58
CA VAL A 179 12.38 -13.66 7.79
C VAL A 179 13.10 -13.03 6.59
N LEU A 180 12.60 -11.88 6.10
CA LEU A 180 13.17 -11.15 4.97
C LEU A 180 14.22 -10.10 5.39
N HIS A 181 14.33 -9.75 6.68
CA HIS A 181 15.27 -8.71 7.15
C HIS A 181 16.74 -8.96 6.73
N PRO A 182 17.28 -10.21 6.78
CA PRO A 182 18.64 -10.48 6.29
C PRO A 182 18.83 -10.16 4.80
N TRP A 183 17.76 -10.23 4.01
CA TRP A 183 17.79 -9.99 2.57
C TRP A 183 17.66 -8.52 2.20
N MET A 184 17.12 -7.67 3.09
CA MET A 184 16.77 -6.28 2.78
C MET A 184 17.96 -5.45 2.26
N ARG A 185 19.18 -5.76 2.71
CA ARG A 185 20.42 -5.05 2.31
C ARG A 185 20.94 -5.49 0.94
N THR A 186 20.41 -6.58 0.38
CA THR A 186 20.86 -7.13 -0.91
C THR A 186 20.28 -6.34 -2.08
N ASN A 187 21.02 -6.28 -3.19
CA ASN A 187 20.51 -5.67 -4.42
C ASN A 187 19.32 -6.46 -5.02
N ILE A 188 19.30 -7.78 -4.83
CA ILE A 188 18.23 -8.66 -5.32
C ILE A 188 16.91 -8.25 -4.67
N PHE A 189 16.89 -8.14 -3.33
CA PHE A 189 15.73 -7.68 -2.60
C PHE A 189 15.28 -6.30 -3.06
N TYR A 190 16.18 -5.31 -3.12
CA TYR A 190 15.82 -3.95 -3.55
C TYR A 190 15.19 -3.91 -4.95
N ASN A 191 15.73 -4.66 -5.91
CA ASN A 191 15.21 -4.71 -7.28
C ASN A 191 13.82 -5.37 -7.35
N GLN A 192 13.65 -6.49 -6.64
CA GLN A 192 12.35 -7.17 -6.54
C GLN A 192 11.32 -6.30 -5.80
N PHE A 193 11.73 -5.64 -4.72
CA PHE A 193 10.92 -4.72 -3.95
C PHE A 193 10.43 -3.55 -4.81
N GLY A 194 11.35 -2.91 -5.54
CA GLY A 194 11.02 -1.82 -6.46
C GLY A 194 10.08 -2.23 -7.57
N THR A 195 10.32 -3.41 -8.17
CA THR A 195 9.43 -3.98 -9.20
C THR A 195 8.04 -4.26 -8.63
N GLY A 196 7.97 -4.90 -7.46
CA GLY A 196 6.73 -5.20 -6.76
C GLY A 196 5.96 -3.94 -6.38
N MET A 197 6.63 -2.87 -5.96
CA MET A 197 5.98 -1.59 -5.61
C MET A 197 5.31 -0.98 -6.84
N GLN A 198 6.00 -0.94 -7.98
CA GLN A 198 5.42 -0.38 -9.21
C GLN A 198 4.25 -1.22 -9.71
N GLN A 199 4.36 -2.56 -9.65
CA GLN A 199 3.25 -3.46 -9.99
C GLN A 199 2.05 -3.26 -9.06
N ALA A 200 2.28 -3.18 -7.74
CA ALA A 200 1.26 -2.95 -6.74
C ALA A 200 0.51 -1.64 -7.03
N ARG A 201 1.23 -0.52 -7.12
CA ARG A 201 0.65 0.80 -7.43
C ARG A 201 -0.15 0.78 -8.72
N SER A 202 0.41 0.26 -9.81
CA SER A 202 -0.27 0.18 -11.10
C SER A 202 -1.58 -0.62 -10.99
N SER A 203 -1.53 -1.78 -10.32
CA SER A 203 -2.70 -2.61 -10.07
C SER A 203 -3.77 -1.88 -9.26
N PHE A 204 -3.39 -1.18 -8.18
CA PHE A 204 -4.35 -0.45 -7.33
C PHE A 204 -4.96 0.74 -8.04
N ILE A 205 -4.16 1.57 -8.71
CA ILE A 205 -4.66 2.71 -9.49
C ILE A 205 -5.59 2.24 -10.61
N ASN A 206 -5.25 1.16 -11.32
CA ASN A 206 -6.15 0.61 -12.35
C ASN A 206 -7.44 0.05 -11.74
N GLY A 207 -7.37 -0.59 -10.57
CA GLY A 207 -8.53 -1.02 -9.81
C GLY A 207 -9.44 0.16 -9.43
N LEU A 208 -8.85 1.24 -8.92
CA LEU A 208 -9.55 2.47 -8.56
C LEU A 208 -10.22 3.13 -9.77
N ARG A 209 -9.52 3.27 -10.90
CA ARG A 209 -10.08 3.80 -12.16
C ARG A 209 -11.30 3.03 -12.65
N SER A 210 -11.38 1.72 -12.39
CA SER A 210 -12.53 0.91 -12.80
C SER A 210 -13.82 1.19 -12.02
N VAL A 211 -13.73 1.89 -10.90
CA VAL A 211 -14.86 2.28 -10.04
C VAL A 211 -14.81 3.76 -9.64
N ALA A 212 -14.02 4.56 -10.33
CA ALA A 212 -13.81 5.97 -10.00
C ALA A 212 -15.11 6.77 -10.12
N GLY A 213 -15.98 6.41 -11.06
CA GLY A 213 -17.29 7.03 -11.17
C GLY A 213 -18.15 6.89 -9.90
N SER A 214 -18.08 5.74 -9.22
CA SER A 214 -18.75 5.52 -7.92
C SER A 214 -18.04 6.19 -6.75
N ILE A 215 -16.72 6.37 -6.84
CA ILE A 215 -15.92 7.07 -5.82
C ILE A 215 -16.30 8.55 -5.82
N PHE A 216 -16.30 9.18 -6.99
CA PHE A 216 -16.44 10.62 -7.16
C PHE A 216 -17.83 11.09 -7.60
N ASN A 217 -18.79 10.16 -7.74
CA ASN A 217 -20.14 10.44 -8.23
C ASN A 217 -20.13 11.11 -9.62
N MET A 218 -19.33 10.59 -10.54
CA MET A 218 -19.18 11.10 -11.92
C MET A 218 -19.22 9.95 -12.94
N PRO A 219 -19.40 10.24 -14.24
CA PRO A 219 -19.24 9.24 -15.29
C PRO A 219 -17.86 8.57 -15.22
N ASN A 220 -17.83 7.23 -15.27
CA ASN A 220 -16.59 6.49 -15.13
C ASN A 220 -15.64 6.68 -16.34
N GLU A 221 -16.17 7.10 -17.51
CA GLU A 221 -15.37 7.36 -18.69
C GLU A 221 -14.30 8.44 -18.45
N TYR A 222 -14.59 9.41 -17.56
CA TYR A 222 -13.68 10.53 -17.24
C TYR A 222 -12.35 10.08 -16.62
N PHE A 223 -12.31 8.86 -16.08
CA PHE A 223 -11.15 8.32 -15.35
C PHE A 223 -10.38 7.24 -16.13
N MET A 224 -10.76 6.99 -17.39
CA MET A 224 -10.06 6.02 -18.22
C MET A 224 -8.65 6.54 -18.56
N SER A 225 -7.66 5.65 -18.62
CA SER A 225 -6.25 6.03 -18.82
C SER A 225 -5.94 6.82 -20.10
N LYS A 226 -6.85 6.83 -21.07
CA LYS A 226 -6.72 7.55 -22.35
C LYS A 226 -7.61 8.80 -22.43
N TYR A 227 -8.45 9.02 -21.42
CA TYR A 227 -9.37 10.14 -21.40
C TYR A 227 -8.63 11.40 -20.93
N ASP A 228 -8.85 12.52 -21.62
CA ASP A 228 -8.29 13.79 -21.20
C ASP A 228 -9.16 14.40 -20.09
N CYS A 229 -8.91 13.95 -18.87
CA CYS A 229 -9.61 14.41 -17.67
C CYS A 229 -9.50 15.93 -17.45
N ILE A 230 -8.45 16.58 -17.98
CA ILE A 230 -8.26 18.04 -17.86
C ILE A 230 -9.25 18.80 -18.75
N SER A 231 -9.80 18.17 -19.80
CA SER A 231 -10.83 18.78 -20.64
C SER A 231 -12.21 18.87 -19.98
N VAL A 232 -12.41 18.21 -18.84
CA VAL A 232 -13.70 18.18 -18.13
C VAL A 232 -13.69 19.22 -17.01
N LEU A 233 -14.52 20.26 -17.17
CA LEU A 233 -14.62 21.37 -16.21
C LEU A 233 -14.87 20.89 -14.77
N GLN A 234 -15.77 19.92 -14.58
CA GLN A 234 -16.06 19.34 -13.26
C GLN A 234 -14.81 18.70 -12.61
N VAL A 235 -13.96 18.07 -13.40
CA VAL A 235 -12.72 17.47 -12.91
C VAL A 235 -11.72 18.57 -12.55
N THR A 236 -11.54 19.57 -13.42
CA THR A 236 -10.62 20.69 -13.15
C THR A 236 -11.03 21.48 -11.92
N ASP A 237 -12.33 21.67 -11.70
CA ASP A 237 -12.88 22.35 -10.53
C ASP A 237 -12.61 21.55 -9.25
N LEU A 238 -12.78 20.23 -9.28
CA LEU A 238 -12.51 19.36 -8.12
C LEU A 238 -11.04 19.35 -7.71
N ILE A 239 -10.12 19.52 -8.66
CA ILE A 239 -8.70 19.59 -8.35
C ILE A 239 -8.21 21.03 -8.13
N GLY A 240 -9.00 22.06 -8.44
CA GLY A 240 -8.60 23.45 -8.33
C GLY A 240 -7.56 23.83 -9.39
N TRP A 241 -7.66 23.22 -10.57
CA TRP A 241 -6.77 23.50 -11.69
C TRP A 241 -7.26 24.73 -12.44
N GLU A 242 -6.44 25.77 -12.47
CA GLU A 242 -6.71 26.98 -13.24
C GLU A 242 -5.88 26.97 -14.54
N ALA A 243 -6.58 27.05 -15.68
CA ALA A 243 -5.93 27.14 -16.98
C ALA A 243 -4.99 28.37 -17.04
N GLY A 244 -3.74 28.16 -17.48
CA GLY A 244 -2.76 29.24 -17.65
C GLY A 244 -1.86 29.56 -16.44
N LYS A 245 -2.19 29.09 -15.22
CA LYS A 245 -1.38 29.36 -14.01
C LYS A 245 -0.14 28.45 -13.81
N GLY A 246 0.30 27.78 -14.88
CA GLY A 246 1.45 26.87 -14.84
C GLY A 246 1.15 25.51 -14.21
N LYS A 247 2.11 24.59 -14.29
CA LYS A 247 1.96 23.17 -13.89
C LYS A 247 2.11 22.92 -12.38
N VAL A 248 2.21 23.96 -11.55
CA VAL A 248 2.49 23.80 -10.11
C VAL A 248 1.18 23.55 -9.39
N TYR A 249 0.87 22.26 -9.23
CA TYR A 249 -0.30 21.81 -8.48
C TYR A 249 -0.01 21.81 -6.98
N ASP A 250 -0.77 22.60 -6.21
CA ASP A 250 -0.74 22.55 -4.75
C ASP A 250 -1.82 21.60 -4.24
N VAL A 251 -1.40 20.45 -3.73
CA VAL A 251 -2.28 19.42 -3.20
C VAL A 251 -3.19 19.96 -2.09
N PHE A 252 -2.68 20.85 -1.24
CA PHE A 252 -3.48 21.43 -0.17
C PHE A 252 -4.44 22.50 -0.67
N LYS A 253 -4.44 22.83 -1.96
CA LYS A 253 -5.45 23.70 -2.56
C LYS A 253 -6.47 22.92 -3.38
N ALA A 254 -6.37 21.59 -3.41
CA ALA A 254 -7.30 20.73 -4.13
C ALA A 254 -8.69 20.77 -3.47
N PRO A 255 -9.73 21.34 -4.11
CA PRO A 255 -11.09 21.41 -3.59
C PRO A 255 -11.67 20.06 -3.17
N ILE A 256 -11.23 18.96 -3.78
CA ILE A 256 -11.63 17.61 -3.41
C ILE A 256 -11.29 17.23 -1.96
N LEU A 257 -10.32 17.89 -1.34
CA LEU A 257 -10.00 17.71 0.06
C LEU A 257 -10.88 18.55 0.99
N TYR A 258 -11.72 19.43 0.44
CA TYR A 258 -12.51 20.41 1.16
C TYR A 258 -14.01 20.17 0.95
N PRO A 259 -14.87 20.62 1.89
CA PRO A 259 -16.31 20.59 1.68
C PRO A 259 -16.70 21.58 0.60
N ASP A 260 -17.78 21.28 -0.13
CA ASP A 260 -18.41 22.16 -1.11
C ASP A 260 -17.47 22.62 -2.25
N ASN A 261 -16.33 21.96 -2.42
CA ASN A 261 -15.25 22.36 -3.32
C ASN A 261 -14.73 23.79 -3.07
N VAL A 262 -14.75 24.25 -1.81
CA VAL A 262 -14.22 25.56 -1.42
C VAL A 262 -12.98 25.38 -0.55
N ILE A 263 -11.85 25.91 -1.01
CA ILE A 263 -10.59 25.84 -0.27
C ILE A 263 -10.74 26.58 1.06
N ASN A 264 -10.77 25.82 2.15
CA ASN A 264 -10.77 26.37 3.50
C ASN A 264 -9.87 25.48 4.34
N VAL A 265 -8.66 25.97 4.64
CA VAL A 265 -7.63 25.21 5.37
C VAL A 265 -8.15 24.76 6.74
N LYS A 266 -8.97 25.57 7.42
CA LYS A 266 -9.64 25.18 8.68
C LYS A 266 -10.61 24.02 8.47
N ARG A 267 -11.11 23.81 7.24
CA ARG A 267 -12.03 22.73 6.84
C ARG A 267 -11.37 21.61 6.02
N ALA A 268 -10.04 21.49 6.01
CA ALA A 268 -9.37 20.38 5.33
C ALA A 268 -9.92 19.01 5.75
N PHE A 269 -10.07 18.12 4.78
CA PHE A 269 -10.56 16.74 4.90
C PHE A 269 -12.02 16.57 5.32
N LYS A 270 -12.87 17.60 5.27
CA LYS A 270 -14.32 17.36 5.48
C LYS A 270 -14.92 16.47 4.39
N ASN A 271 -14.33 16.40 3.20
CA ASN A 271 -14.70 15.43 2.16
C ASN A 271 -14.01 14.06 2.37
N TRP A 272 -14.00 13.58 3.61
CA TRP A 272 -13.31 12.34 3.99
C TRP A 272 -13.90 11.10 3.31
N LEU A 273 -15.17 11.15 2.92
CA LEU A 273 -15.88 10.00 2.33
C LEU A 273 -15.23 9.55 1.01
N VAL A 274 -14.76 10.48 0.18
CA VAL A 274 -14.02 10.17 -1.06
C VAL A 274 -12.75 9.38 -0.74
N ILE A 275 -11.99 9.83 0.26
CA ILE A 275 -10.77 9.17 0.74
C ILE A 275 -11.11 7.78 1.29
N ALA A 276 -12.17 7.67 2.10
CA ALA A 276 -12.63 6.41 2.68
C ALA A 276 -13.05 5.40 1.59
N LYS A 277 -13.75 5.84 0.54
CA LYS A 277 -14.09 4.99 -0.62
C LYS A 277 -12.83 4.46 -1.33
N ILE A 278 -11.84 5.32 -1.56
CA ILE A 278 -10.56 4.93 -2.18
C ILE A 278 -9.84 3.89 -1.32
N ILE A 279 -9.71 4.16 -0.02
CA ILE A 279 -9.09 3.23 0.92
C ILE A 279 -9.83 1.90 0.93
N LYS A 280 -11.17 1.93 1.04
CA LYS A 280 -12.02 0.73 1.04
C LYS A 280 -11.81 -0.10 -0.22
N VAL A 281 -11.74 0.51 -1.41
CA VAL A 281 -11.43 -0.23 -2.65
C VAL A 281 -10.02 -0.82 -2.61
N ALA A 282 -9.03 -0.09 -2.09
CA ALA A 282 -7.65 -0.56 -2.04
C ALA A 282 -7.47 -1.77 -1.11
N VAL A 283 -8.09 -1.75 0.08
CA VAL A 283 -7.94 -2.82 1.08
C VAL A 283 -9.03 -3.89 1.03
N CYS A 284 -10.20 -3.61 0.45
CA CYS A 284 -11.34 -4.53 0.41
C CYS A 284 -11.74 -4.94 -1.02
N GLY A 285 -11.12 -4.35 -2.04
CA GLY A 285 -11.39 -4.62 -3.44
C GLY A 285 -12.58 -3.83 -3.98
N LYS A 286 -12.64 -3.65 -5.30
CA LYS A 286 -13.64 -2.80 -5.97
C LYS A 286 -15.11 -3.13 -5.67
N MET A 287 -15.43 -4.39 -5.34
CA MET A 287 -16.79 -4.80 -5.03
C MET A 287 -17.28 -4.29 -3.67
N SER A 288 -16.38 -3.81 -2.80
CA SER A 288 -16.71 -3.33 -1.46
C SER A 288 -17.48 -2.01 -1.44
N LEU A 289 -17.62 -1.33 -2.58
CA LEU A 289 -18.43 -0.13 -2.71
C LEU A 289 -19.91 -0.44 -2.91
N TYR A 290 -20.25 -1.69 -3.23
CA TYR A 290 -21.62 -2.09 -3.54
C TYR A 290 -22.19 -2.92 -2.39
N PRO A 291 -23.46 -2.71 -2.00
CA PRO A 291 -24.08 -3.38 -0.86
C PRO A 291 -24.21 -4.91 -1.03
N LYS A 292 -24.19 -5.41 -2.28
CA LYS A 292 -24.32 -6.83 -2.61
C LYS A 292 -23.00 -7.43 -3.09
N ALA A 293 -21.95 -7.36 -2.27
CA ALA A 293 -20.68 -7.98 -2.61
C ALA A 293 -20.80 -9.52 -2.50
N CYS A 294 -20.86 -10.20 -3.65
CA CYS A 294 -20.88 -11.67 -3.71
C CYS A 294 -19.45 -12.24 -3.83
N GLY A 295 -19.06 -13.11 -2.89
CA GLY A 295 -18.00 -14.12 -3.03
C GLY A 295 -16.72 -13.71 -3.76
N GLY A 296 -15.88 -12.88 -3.14
CA GLY A 296 -14.53 -12.54 -3.62
C GLY A 296 -13.41 -13.23 -2.82
N PRO A 297 -12.15 -13.13 -3.28
CA PRO A 297 -11.00 -13.43 -2.44
C PRO A 297 -11.08 -12.65 -1.11
N PRO A 298 -10.47 -13.17 -0.02
CA PRO A 298 -10.40 -12.43 1.23
C PRO A 298 -9.84 -11.02 1.02
N PRO A 299 -10.45 -9.98 1.61
CA PRO A 299 -9.96 -8.61 1.46
C PRO A 299 -8.56 -8.48 2.06
N TYR A 300 -7.72 -7.62 1.47
CA TYR A 300 -6.39 -7.33 2.01
C TYR A 300 -6.43 -6.81 3.45
N ALA A 301 -7.49 -6.08 3.83
CA ALA A 301 -7.73 -5.69 5.22
C ALA A 301 -7.69 -6.90 6.17
N LYS A 302 -8.29 -8.04 5.78
CA LYS A 302 -8.28 -9.27 6.56
C LYS A 302 -6.92 -9.97 6.50
N ILE A 303 -6.32 -10.06 5.31
CA ILE A 303 -5.02 -10.73 5.09
C ILE A 303 -3.91 -10.03 5.89
N TRP A 304 -3.91 -8.70 5.92
CA TRP A 304 -2.92 -7.88 6.61
C TRP A 304 -3.28 -7.55 8.05
N GLN A 305 -4.43 -8.05 8.54
CA GLN A 305 -4.95 -7.81 9.88
C GLN A 305 -5.06 -6.30 10.20
N LEU A 306 -5.52 -5.52 9.23
CA LEU A 306 -5.78 -4.10 9.42
C LEU A 306 -7.11 -3.91 10.15
N ALA A 307 -7.03 -3.37 11.36
CA ALA A 307 -8.20 -2.96 12.14
C ALA A 307 -8.52 -1.47 11.98
N ASN A 308 -7.51 -0.65 11.68
CA ASN A 308 -7.61 0.80 11.62
C ASN A 308 -6.76 1.37 10.48
N CYS A 309 -7.10 2.57 10.04
CA CYS A 309 -6.34 3.36 9.09
C CYS A 309 -5.03 3.82 9.72
N THR A 310 -3.92 3.53 9.03
CA THR A 310 -2.62 4.13 9.32
C THR A 310 -2.50 5.49 8.64
N PRO A 311 -1.59 6.38 9.08
CA PRO A 311 -1.29 7.61 8.37
C PRO A 311 -0.90 7.38 6.90
N GLY A 312 -0.11 6.33 6.63
CA GLY A 312 0.28 5.95 5.27
C GLY A 312 -0.91 5.53 4.39
N LEU A 313 -1.92 4.86 4.97
CA LEU A 313 -3.14 4.49 4.25
C LEU A 313 -3.98 5.70 3.83
N ILE A 314 -4.07 6.72 4.70
CA ILE A 314 -4.76 7.97 4.39
C ILE A 314 -3.99 8.77 3.35
N ALA A 315 -2.66 8.87 3.50
CA ALA A 315 -1.79 9.49 2.50
C ALA A 315 -1.95 8.80 1.13
N PHE A 316 -1.95 7.47 1.10
CA PHE A 316 -2.23 6.69 -0.12
C PHE A 316 -3.58 7.05 -0.73
N GLY A 317 -4.64 7.18 0.08
CA GLY A 317 -5.97 7.54 -0.39
C GLY A 317 -6.01 8.93 -1.05
N VAL A 318 -5.42 9.93 -0.39
CA VAL A 318 -5.30 11.29 -0.91
C VAL A 318 -4.47 11.32 -2.19
N THR A 319 -3.27 10.75 -2.18
CA THR A 319 -2.39 10.72 -3.36
C THR A 319 -3.05 9.99 -4.52
N SER A 320 -3.77 8.90 -4.26
CA SER A 320 -4.50 8.17 -5.30
C SER A 320 -5.65 8.98 -5.88
N ALA A 321 -6.36 9.77 -5.06
CA ALA A 321 -7.37 10.70 -5.55
C ALA A 321 -6.75 11.64 -6.59
N LEU A 322 -5.64 12.29 -6.24
CA LEU A 322 -4.94 13.24 -7.11
C LEU A 322 -4.40 12.58 -8.38
N ILE A 323 -3.84 11.37 -8.27
CA ILE A 323 -3.35 10.60 -9.44
C ILE A 323 -4.50 10.24 -10.39
N MET A 324 -5.73 10.05 -9.89
CA MET A 324 -6.88 9.77 -10.76
C MET A 324 -7.33 10.98 -11.58
N PHE A 325 -7.08 12.21 -11.11
CA PHE A 325 -7.37 13.45 -11.84
C PHE A 325 -6.18 14.04 -12.58
N GLY A 326 -4.96 13.65 -12.22
CA GLY A 326 -3.74 14.08 -12.88
C GLY A 326 -3.61 13.42 -14.26
N SER A 327 -3.16 14.20 -15.25
CA SER A 327 -2.77 13.64 -16.54
C SER A 327 -1.73 12.52 -16.33
N PRO A 328 -1.86 11.37 -17.02
CA PRO A 328 -0.89 10.28 -16.96
C PRO A 328 0.50 10.67 -17.51
N SER A 329 0.68 11.90 -18.01
CA SER A 329 1.99 12.50 -18.23
C SER A 329 2.69 12.74 -16.88
N SER A 330 3.31 11.67 -16.40
CA SER A 330 3.99 11.42 -15.13
C SER A 330 5.05 12.43 -14.67
N SER A 331 5.20 13.57 -15.34
CA SER A 331 6.13 14.64 -14.99
C SER A 331 5.46 15.86 -14.34
N CYS A 332 4.14 16.02 -14.45
CA CYS A 332 3.45 17.24 -13.98
C CYS A 332 3.10 17.28 -12.50
N LEU A 333 3.03 16.13 -11.82
CA LEU A 333 2.90 16.12 -10.37
C LEU A 333 4.28 15.77 -9.80
N PRO A 334 5.11 16.77 -9.46
CA PRO A 334 6.20 16.54 -8.52
C PRO A 334 5.56 16.28 -7.16
N ILE A 335 4.93 15.12 -7.00
CA ILE A 335 4.50 14.60 -5.72
C ILE A 335 5.83 14.32 -5.00
N LYS A 336 6.38 15.36 -4.39
CA LYS A 336 7.45 15.22 -3.41
C LYS A 336 6.77 14.64 -2.18
N ASN A 337 6.52 13.34 -2.24
CA ASN A 337 5.69 12.45 -1.37
C ASN A 337 5.76 12.69 0.14
N SER A 338 6.72 13.48 0.61
CA SER A 338 6.89 13.74 2.02
C SER A 338 5.89 14.76 2.59
N ARG A 339 5.33 15.70 1.83
CA ARG A 339 4.60 16.84 2.43
C ARG A 339 3.21 16.44 2.97
N GLU A 340 2.46 15.67 2.21
CA GLU A 340 1.10 15.25 2.57
C GLU A 340 1.13 14.26 3.73
N MET A 341 2.03 13.27 3.65
CA MET A 341 2.25 12.31 4.75
C MET A 341 2.71 13.04 6.02
N LYS A 342 3.63 14.02 5.90
CA LYS A 342 4.07 14.86 7.03
C LYS A 342 2.91 15.59 7.68
N PHE A 343 2.02 16.19 6.88
CA PHE A 343 0.86 16.90 7.44
C PHE A 343 0.00 15.97 8.30
N PHE A 344 -0.40 14.82 7.75
CA PHE A 344 -1.26 13.88 8.49
C PHE A 344 -0.62 13.37 9.76
N VAL A 345 0.66 13.07 9.72
CA VAL A 345 1.35 12.61 10.91
C VAL A 345 1.49 13.72 11.95
N VAL A 346 1.95 14.91 11.54
CA VAL A 346 2.20 16.00 12.49
C VAL A 346 0.89 16.44 13.15
N LYS A 347 -0.24 16.34 12.44
CA LYS A 347 -1.57 16.65 12.95
C LYS A 347 -2.37 15.42 13.38
N TRP A 348 -1.76 14.23 13.47
CA TRP A 348 -2.47 12.99 13.77
C TRP A 348 -3.15 13.00 15.15
N THR A 349 -2.54 13.71 16.10
CA THR A 349 -3.06 13.86 17.47
C THR A 349 -4.15 14.93 17.59
N HIS A 350 -4.42 15.70 16.54
CA HIS A 350 -5.44 16.74 16.54
C HIS A 350 -6.83 16.09 16.57
N ASP A 351 -7.73 16.54 17.45
CA ASP A 351 -8.98 15.82 17.71
C ASP A 351 -9.90 15.72 16.50
N ARG A 352 -10.00 16.80 15.73
CA ARG A 352 -10.64 16.76 14.41
C ARG A 352 -10.09 15.68 13.47
N ILE A 353 -8.76 15.49 13.42
CA ILE A 353 -8.17 14.44 12.58
C ILE A 353 -8.52 13.07 13.15
N LYS A 354 -8.52 12.90 14.47
CA LYS A 354 -8.97 11.64 15.11
C LYS A 354 -10.42 11.32 14.77
N ASP A 355 -11.31 12.31 14.83
CA ASP A 355 -12.73 12.16 14.45
C ASP A 355 -12.88 11.74 12.98
N ILE A 356 -12.18 12.42 12.06
CA ILE A 356 -12.16 12.03 10.65
C ILE A 356 -11.62 10.61 10.45
N VAL A 357 -10.51 10.26 11.13
CA VAL A 357 -9.93 8.91 11.09
C VAL A 357 -10.92 7.87 11.62
N GLN A 358 -11.65 8.18 12.69
CA GLN A 358 -12.67 7.32 13.25
C GLN A 358 -13.83 7.11 12.26
N GLN A 359 -14.31 8.17 11.61
CA GLN A 359 -15.34 8.08 10.58
C GLN A 359 -14.87 7.23 9.38
N ILE A 360 -13.62 7.42 8.93
CA ILE A 360 -13.02 6.57 7.89
C ILE A 360 -12.93 5.11 8.36
N ASN A 361 -12.48 4.86 9.60
CA ASN A 361 -12.36 3.50 10.15
C ASN A 361 -13.70 2.78 10.19
N THR A 362 -14.73 3.45 10.69
CA THR A 362 -16.11 2.92 10.69
C THR A 362 -16.54 2.60 9.27
N TYR A 363 -16.37 3.51 8.31
CA TYR A 363 -16.79 3.27 6.93
C TYR A 363 -16.03 2.12 6.24
N VAL A 364 -14.71 2.03 6.46
CA VAL A 364 -13.82 1.09 5.76
C VAL A 364 -13.89 -0.31 6.37
N PHE A 365 -13.85 -0.41 7.70
CA PHE A 365 -13.62 -1.66 8.42
C PHE A 365 -14.86 -2.20 9.15
N ASP A 366 -15.94 -1.44 9.29
CA ASP A 366 -17.18 -1.97 9.86
C ASP A 366 -17.71 -3.14 8.99
N GLY A 367 -18.11 -4.22 9.66
CA GLY A 367 -18.46 -5.50 9.05
C GLY A 367 -17.29 -6.44 8.74
N ILE A 368 -16.05 -5.94 8.56
CA ILE A 368 -14.88 -6.81 8.33
C ILE A 368 -14.40 -7.42 9.63
N VAL A 369 -14.28 -6.58 10.68
CA VAL A 369 -13.75 -6.99 11.99
C VAL A 369 -14.76 -7.84 12.76
N LYS A 370 -16.06 -7.56 12.64
CA LYS A 370 -17.14 -8.34 13.28
C LYS A 370 -17.11 -9.83 12.88
N THR A 371 -16.56 -10.15 11.71
CA THR A 371 -16.44 -11.55 11.23
C THR A 371 -15.23 -12.29 11.86
N GLN A 372 -14.29 -11.59 12.50
CA GLN A 372 -13.09 -12.23 13.06
C GLN A 372 -13.25 -12.71 14.50
N LEU A 373 -14.09 -12.04 15.31
CA LEU A 373 -14.04 -12.27 16.76
C LEU A 373 -15.08 -13.22 17.33
N ASN A 374 -16.27 -13.44 16.74
CA ASN A 374 -17.31 -14.19 17.45
C ASN A 374 -18.35 -14.89 16.55
N ASN A 375 -18.34 -16.24 16.58
CA ASN A 375 -19.56 -17.06 16.60
C ASN A 375 -20.19 -16.97 18.01
N THR A 376 -20.65 -15.77 18.39
CA THR A 376 -21.34 -15.54 19.67
C THR A 376 -22.52 -14.61 19.39
N PRO A 377 -23.77 -15.00 19.71
CA PRO A 377 -24.94 -14.23 19.34
C PRO A 377 -25.15 -13.06 20.30
N GLY A 378 -25.32 -11.86 19.72
CA GLY A 378 -26.15 -10.79 20.24
C GLY A 378 -25.53 -9.84 21.26
N THR A 379 -25.36 -8.57 20.86
CA THR A 379 -25.61 -7.43 21.75
C THR A 379 -26.01 -6.23 20.90
N MET A 380 -27.18 -5.65 21.19
CA MET A 380 -27.62 -4.35 20.65
C MET A 380 -26.64 -3.26 21.10
N VAL A 381 -26.29 -2.35 20.21
CA VAL A 381 -25.53 -1.14 20.55
C VAL A 381 -26.46 0.05 20.40
N GLU A 382 -26.56 0.77 21.52
CA GLU A 382 -27.37 1.95 21.77
C GLU A 382 -26.93 3.19 20.99
N ASP A 383 -27.88 4.10 20.95
CA ASP A 383 -27.89 5.47 20.46
C ASP A 383 -26.78 6.34 21.09
N VAL A 384 -25.96 6.98 20.26
CA VAL A 384 -24.93 7.96 20.65
C VAL A 384 -25.17 9.25 19.88
N THR A 385 -26.31 9.89 20.14
CA THR A 385 -26.70 11.13 19.44
C THR A 385 -26.55 12.41 20.28
N ASP A 386 -26.38 12.36 21.61
CA ASP A 386 -26.52 13.59 22.44
C ASP A 386 -25.26 14.10 23.16
N SER A 387 -24.05 13.93 22.60
CA SER A 387 -22.84 14.58 23.16
C SER A 387 -21.92 15.15 22.07
N LEU A 388 -22.50 15.87 21.11
CA LEU A 388 -21.83 16.49 19.97
C LEU A 388 -21.79 18.04 20.06
N ASP A 389 -22.70 18.67 20.82
CA ASP A 389 -22.84 20.13 20.85
C ASP A 389 -21.88 20.87 21.79
N CYS A 390 -21.23 20.19 22.75
CA CYS A 390 -20.23 20.81 23.64
C CYS A 390 -18.80 20.88 23.07
N VAL A 391 -18.48 20.12 22.02
CA VAL A 391 -17.10 20.03 21.48
C VAL A 391 -16.88 21.02 20.31
N MET A 392 -17.98 21.56 19.76
CA MET A 392 -17.97 22.51 18.64
C MET A 392 -17.47 23.93 18.99
N ALA A 393 -17.24 24.25 20.26
CA ALA A 393 -16.76 25.57 20.69
C ALA A 393 -15.23 25.69 20.89
N ALA A 394 -14.46 24.59 20.86
CA ALA A 394 -13.13 24.53 21.51
C ALA A 394 -11.97 23.98 20.64
N LEU A 395 -11.90 24.33 19.35
CA LEU A 395 -10.66 24.14 18.56
C LEU A 395 -9.94 25.48 18.31
N ASP A 396 -10.10 26.36 19.31
CA ASP A 396 -9.24 27.42 19.84
C ASP A 396 -8.55 28.32 18.79
N ASP A 397 -8.99 29.55 18.50
CA ASP A 397 -9.55 30.59 19.37
C ASP A 397 -10.85 31.19 18.79
N ASP A 398 -11.75 31.58 19.69
CA ASP A 398 -12.59 32.76 19.54
C ASP A 398 -11.68 34.01 19.47
N SER A 399 -11.11 34.26 18.30
CA SER A 399 -10.92 35.63 17.85
C SER A 399 -11.50 35.74 16.46
N ASP A 400 -12.82 35.95 16.46
CA ASP A 400 -13.63 36.48 15.37
C ASP A 400 -13.14 37.89 14.97
N SER A 401 -11.94 37.96 14.39
CA SER A 401 -11.49 39.16 13.69
C SER A 401 -11.06 38.78 12.28
N ASP A 402 -12.01 39.04 11.40
CA ASP A 402 -11.89 39.26 9.96
C ASP A 402 -11.47 38.09 9.06
N VAL A 403 -12.44 37.76 8.21
CA VAL A 403 -12.28 37.05 6.94
C VAL A 403 -11.19 37.75 6.11
N LEU A 404 -9.95 37.25 6.18
CA LEU A 404 -8.99 37.46 5.10
C LEU A 404 -9.41 36.59 3.92
N THR A 405 -10.33 37.12 3.12
CA THR A 405 -10.38 36.80 1.69
C THR A 405 -8.97 37.04 1.16
N ILE A 406 -8.28 35.98 0.73
CA ILE A 406 -7.05 36.14 -0.04
C ILE A 406 -7.48 36.69 -1.40
N SER A 407 -7.72 38.00 -1.46
CA SER A 407 -7.74 38.74 -2.72
C SER A 407 -6.34 38.62 -3.30
N LEU A 408 -6.22 37.96 -4.45
CA LEU A 408 -5.01 38.06 -5.27
C LEU A 408 -4.64 39.55 -5.41
N PRO A 409 -3.35 39.91 -5.38
CA PRO A 409 -2.95 41.29 -5.65
C PRO A 409 -3.48 41.67 -7.04
N SER A 410 -4.38 42.65 -7.07
CA SER A 410 -4.73 43.36 -8.30
C SER A 410 -3.44 43.89 -8.87
N GLU A 411 -3.13 43.45 -10.08
CA GLU A 411 -2.12 44.04 -10.94
C GLU A 411 -2.36 45.56 -11.00
N PRO A 412 -1.31 46.40 -10.88
CA PRO A 412 -1.48 47.85 -10.94
C PRO A 412 -1.99 48.25 -12.32
N PRO A 413 -2.89 49.24 -12.42
CA PRO A 413 -3.42 49.70 -13.69
C PRO A 413 -2.28 50.27 -14.53
N VAL A 414 -2.03 49.64 -15.68
CA VAL A 414 -1.22 50.21 -16.76
C VAL A 414 -1.91 51.51 -17.21
N PRO A 415 -1.21 52.66 -17.27
CA PRO A 415 -1.79 53.87 -17.80
C PRO A 415 -2.11 53.68 -19.29
N GLN A 416 -3.40 53.71 -19.63
CA GLN A 416 -3.84 53.85 -21.01
C GLN A 416 -3.62 55.30 -21.44
N THR A 417 -2.55 55.54 -22.18
CA THR A 417 -2.36 56.78 -22.92
C THR A 417 -3.33 56.78 -24.10
N PHE A 418 -4.36 57.61 -24.01
CA PHE A 418 -5.15 58.04 -25.16
C PHE A 418 -4.24 58.77 -26.14
N ASN A 419 -4.11 58.25 -27.36
CA ASN A 419 -3.81 59.06 -28.54
C ASN A 419 -4.74 58.61 -29.66
N SER A 420 -5.77 59.43 -29.89
CA SER A 420 -6.49 59.47 -31.15
C SER A 420 -5.72 60.39 -32.09
N PHE A 421 -5.40 59.95 -33.32
CA PHE A 421 -5.45 60.79 -34.53
C PHE A 421 -5.22 59.94 -35.79
N THR A 422 -6.22 59.98 -36.68
CA THR A 422 -6.19 59.98 -38.16
C THR A 422 -5.22 59.09 -38.95
N ALA A 423 -5.84 58.21 -39.77
CA ALA A 423 -5.40 57.87 -41.13
C ALA A 423 -5.21 59.15 -41.99
N PRO A 424 -4.30 59.20 -43.01
CA PRO A 424 -4.54 58.44 -44.25
C PRO A 424 -3.32 57.97 -45.10
N THR A 425 -3.58 56.95 -45.93
CA THR A 425 -3.18 56.80 -47.35
C THR A 425 -1.73 56.45 -47.79
N ILE A 426 -1.63 55.25 -48.40
CA ILE A 426 -0.95 54.81 -49.66
C ILE A 426 0.51 55.24 -49.92
N HIS A 427 1.45 54.29 -50.07
CA HIS A 427 2.12 53.90 -51.37
C HIS A 427 3.31 52.92 -51.19
N ASN A 428 3.32 51.86 -52.02
CA ASN A 428 4.42 51.13 -52.71
C ASN A 428 5.73 50.65 -52.02
N ASP A 429 5.99 49.35 -52.23
CA ASP A 429 7.27 48.61 -52.42
C ASP A 429 8.34 49.33 -53.29
N PRO A 430 9.59 48.81 -53.52
CA PRO A 430 10.35 47.68 -52.92
C PRO A 430 11.87 47.98 -52.65
N ALA A 431 12.61 46.94 -52.19
CA ALA A 431 14.00 46.54 -52.57
C ALA A 431 15.13 46.53 -51.50
N MET A 432 15.86 45.39 -51.51
CA MET A 432 17.18 45.01 -50.94
C MET A 432 18.36 45.91 -51.37
N PRO A 433 19.67 45.63 -51.06
CA PRO A 433 20.37 44.75 -50.08
C PRO A 433 21.43 45.55 -49.24
N SER A 434 22.23 45.04 -48.29
CA SER A 434 23.53 44.33 -48.49
C SER A 434 24.39 44.37 -47.21
N THR A 435 25.17 43.30 -46.96
CA THR A 435 26.58 43.24 -46.43
C THR A 435 26.95 43.92 -45.10
N SER A 436 27.55 43.26 -44.10
CA SER A 436 28.96 42.81 -44.04
C SER A 436 29.19 42.17 -42.64
N SER A 437 29.67 40.93 -42.47
CA SER A 437 31.05 40.40 -42.46
C SER A 437 32.05 41.10 -41.52
N ILE A 438 32.62 40.35 -40.54
CA ILE A 438 34.04 40.29 -40.05
C ILE A 438 34.04 39.45 -38.75
N SER A 439 34.56 38.21 -38.71
CA SER A 439 35.98 37.74 -38.66
C SER A 439 36.64 37.99 -37.29
N THR A 440 36.74 36.98 -36.42
CA THR A 440 37.86 36.05 -36.14
C THR A 440 38.82 36.46 -35.01
N ARG A 441 39.20 35.42 -34.24
CA ARG A 441 40.55 35.07 -33.72
C ARG A 441 40.86 35.14 -32.20
N SER A 442 40.98 33.93 -31.65
CA SER A 442 42.13 33.31 -30.93
C SER A 442 42.65 33.79 -29.56
N LEU A 443 42.70 32.80 -28.64
CA LEU A 443 43.69 32.44 -27.60
C LEU A 443 45.18 32.73 -27.97
N PRO A 444 46.22 32.53 -27.08
CA PRO A 444 46.32 31.79 -25.79
C PRO A 444 47.07 32.61 -24.68
N THR A 445 47.44 32.16 -23.46
CA THR A 445 48.49 31.16 -23.07
C THR A 445 48.68 31.14 -21.53
N ALA A 446 49.00 29.96 -20.97
CA ALA A 446 49.82 29.55 -19.77
C ALA A 446 50.07 30.52 -18.58
N ALA A 447 50.40 30.15 -17.34
CA ALA A 447 50.60 28.94 -16.53
C ALA A 447 50.81 29.45 -15.07
N THR A 448 50.76 28.59 -14.04
CA THR A 448 51.79 28.42 -12.98
C THR A 448 51.24 27.64 -11.78
N SER A 449 52.12 26.81 -11.23
CA SER A 449 52.04 25.81 -10.16
C SER A 449 51.68 26.33 -8.77
N HIS A 450 51.25 25.40 -7.89
CA HIS A 450 51.87 25.17 -6.58
C HIS A 450 51.49 23.78 -6.04
N ALA A 451 52.50 23.07 -5.53
CA ALA A 451 52.41 21.80 -4.80
C ALA A 451 52.71 22.05 -3.32
N VAL A 452 52.00 21.37 -2.41
CA VAL A 452 52.45 21.10 -1.03
C VAL A 452 51.93 19.73 -0.58
N ALA A 453 52.83 18.99 0.07
CA ALA A 453 52.71 17.60 0.50
C ALA A 453 52.07 17.41 1.89
N SER A 454 51.59 16.19 2.17
CA SER A 454 51.67 15.48 3.47
C SER A 454 51.09 14.06 3.30
N VAL A 455 51.93 13.01 3.32
CA VAL A 455 52.28 12.11 4.45
C VAL A 455 51.11 11.20 4.89
N GLY A 456 51.39 9.90 4.89
CA GLY A 456 50.42 8.81 4.87
C GLY A 456 50.17 8.09 6.20
N ILE A 457 49.26 7.11 6.13
CA ILE A 457 49.04 6.05 7.12
C ILE A 457 48.73 4.74 6.38
N GLN A 458 49.36 3.67 6.86
CA GLN A 458 49.34 2.29 6.35
C GLN A 458 48.09 1.50 6.73
N SER A 459 47.92 0.39 6.00
CA SER A 459 47.32 -0.90 6.39
C SER A 459 45.81 -1.08 6.31
N VAL A 460 45.35 -1.76 5.25
CA VAL A 460 44.22 -2.71 5.32
C VAL A 460 44.51 -3.90 4.38
N GLN A 461 44.22 -5.08 4.91
CA GLN A 461 44.40 -6.43 4.40
C GLN A 461 43.87 -6.71 2.99
N GLU A 462 44.58 -7.60 2.31
CA GLU A 462 44.23 -8.22 1.03
C GLU A 462 42.90 -8.98 1.10
N ILE A 463 42.01 -8.70 0.14
CA ILE A 463 40.83 -9.53 -0.18
C ILE A 463 41.07 -10.10 -1.59
N PRO A 464 40.90 -11.42 -1.82
CA PRO A 464 41.17 -12.04 -3.12
C PRO A 464 40.30 -11.46 -4.23
N LYS A 465 40.97 -10.99 -5.29
CA LYS A 465 40.40 -10.67 -6.59
C LYS A 465 40.25 -11.96 -7.37
N ASP A 466 39.03 -12.49 -7.48
CA ASP A 466 38.61 -13.35 -8.59
C ASP A 466 37.08 -13.39 -8.62
N PHE A 467 36.50 -12.78 -9.66
CA PHE A 467 35.16 -12.95 -10.28
C PHE A 467 34.67 -11.62 -10.87
N LEU A 468 35.30 -11.23 -11.98
CA LEU A 468 34.73 -10.31 -12.96
C LEU A 468 34.81 -11.02 -14.32
N ALA A 469 33.72 -11.67 -14.70
CA ALA A 469 33.46 -12.08 -16.07
C ALA A 469 32.16 -11.42 -16.53
N ASP A 470 32.38 -10.29 -17.20
CA ASP A 470 31.70 -9.82 -18.39
C ASP A 470 30.60 -10.72 -18.98
N THR A 471 29.37 -10.20 -19.03
CA THR A 471 28.49 -10.40 -20.19
C THR A 471 27.59 -9.17 -20.35
N GLY A 472 28.07 -8.20 -21.12
CA GLY A 472 27.18 -7.30 -21.86
C GLY A 472 26.46 -8.08 -22.96
N THR A 473 25.13 -8.14 -22.92
CA THR A 473 24.32 -8.46 -24.10
C THR A 473 23.12 -7.55 -24.13
N SER A 474 23.25 -6.50 -24.94
CA SER A 474 22.17 -5.64 -25.39
C SER A 474 21.22 -6.45 -26.27
N ASN A 475 19.98 -6.65 -25.79
CA ASN A 475 18.88 -7.14 -26.62
C ASN A 475 17.97 -5.96 -26.98
N THR A 476 18.28 -5.32 -28.10
CA THR A 476 17.36 -4.49 -28.88
C THR A 476 16.34 -5.39 -29.56
N LYS A 477 15.11 -5.45 -29.04
CA LYS A 477 13.98 -6.06 -29.77
C LYS A 477 13.27 -5.01 -30.63
N ALA A 478 13.42 -5.23 -31.92
CA ALA A 478 12.79 -4.51 -33.02
C ALA A 478 11.26 -4.49 -32.92
N GLN A 479 10.69 -3.32 -33.27
CA GLN A 479 9.28 -3.12 -33.56
C GLN A 479 8.87 -3.96 -34.78
N LYS A 480 7.99 -4.95 -34.58
CA LYS A 480 7.30 -5.62 -35.68
C LYS A 480 5.94 -4.95 -35.89
N LYS A 481 5.87 -4.13 -36.93
CA LYS A 481 4.66 -3.54 -37.52
C LYS A 481 3.71 -4.66 -37.93
N ALA A 482 2.51 -4.73 -37.35
CA ALA A 482 1.44 -5.58 -37.82
C ALA A 482 0.28 -4.69 -38.30
N ALA A 483 0.10 -4.67 -39.62
CA ALA A 483 -1.10 -4.16 -40.27
C ALA A 483 -2.29 -5.03 -39.84
N ARG A 484 -3.33 -4.40 -39.27
CA ARG A 484 -4.60 -5.08 -38.98
C ARG A 484 -5.69 -4.44 -39.82
N GLY A 485 -6.25 -5.26 -40.71
CA GLY A 485 -7.23 -4.89 -41.70
C GLY A 485 -8.53 -4.34 -41.11
N LYS A 486 -9.11 -3.41 -41.87
CA LYS A 486 -10.49 -2.93 -41.74
C LYS A 486 -11.43 -4.12 -41.84
N ARG A 487 -12.23 -4.35 -40.80
CA ARG A 487 -13.40 -5.23 -40.86
C ARG A 487 -14.64 -4.35 -41.03
N THR A 488 -15.22 -4.41 -42.21
CA THR A 488 -16.48 -3.78 -42.61
C THR A 488 -17.59 -4.30 -41.70
N LYS A 489 -18.34 -3.37 -41.06
CA LYS A 489 -19.59 -3.69 -40.37
C LYS A 489 -20.67 -3.90 -41.43
N VAL A 490 -21.34 -5.05 -41.38
CA VAL A 490 -22.64 -5.27 -42.02
C VAL A 490 -23.71 -4.96 -40.96
N PRO A 491 -24.74 -4.17 -41.28
CA PRO A 491 -25.87 -3.94 -40.39
C PRO A 491 -26.78 -5.17 -40.43
N VAL A 492 -27.23 -5.62 -39.26
CA VAL A 492 -28.37 -6.53 -39.15
C VAL A 492 -29.40 -5.77 -38.33
N ASP A 493 -30.39 -5.25 -39.04
CA ASP A 493 -31.72 -5.01 -38.50
C ASP A 493 -32.34 -6.39 -38.18
N ASP A 494 -32.95 -6.53 -37.01
CA ASP A 494 -34.23 -7.22 -36.90
C ASP A 494 -34.87 -6.96 -35.53
N ALA A 495 -36.15 -6.61 -35.64
CA ALA A 495 -37.09 -6.30 -34.58
C ALA A 495 -37.68 -7.56 -33.94
N ASP A 496 -38.30 -7.35 -32.78
CA ASP A 496 -39.44 -8.06 -32.19
C ASP A 496 -39.48 -9.60 -32.18
N ILE A 497 -39.63 -10.18 -30.98
CA ILE A 497 -40.70 -11.16 -30.65
C ILE A 497 -40.80 -11.35 -29.12
N CYS A 498 -41.90 -10.81 -28.60
CA CYS A 498 -42.87 -11.35 -27.63
C CYS A 498 -42.52 -12.49 -26.63
N ARG A 499 -42.84 -12.16 -25.36
CA ARG A 499 -43.80 -12.80 -24.42
C ARG A 499 -43.60 -14.22 -23.86
N SER A 500 -43.79 -14.21 -22.53
CA SER A 500 -44.48 -15.20 -21.67
C SER A 500 -43.64 -16.29 -21.01
N SER A 501 -43.67 -16.27 -19.67
CA SER A 501 -44.07 -17.43 -18.85
C SER A 501 -44.25 -16.98 -17.40
N CYS A 502 -45.50 -16.97 -16.96
CA CYS A 502 -45.88 -17.00 -15.55
C CYS A 502 -45.60 -18.39 -14.95
N ASN A 503 -45.39 -18.45 -13.63
CA ASN A 503 -46.00 -19.38 -12.65
C ASN A 503 -45.23 -19.20 -11.32
N ALA A 504 -45.82 -18.56 -10.31
CA ALA A 504 -46.79 -19.12 -9.37
C ALA A 504 -46.21 -20.30 -8.56
N SER A 505 -45.85 -20.06 -7.30
CA SER A 505 -45.80 -21.09 -6.28
C SER A 505 -46.43 -20.57 -5.00
N THR A 506 -47.34 -21.39 -4.51
CA THR A 506 -48.42 -21.18 -3.56
C THR A 506 -47.95 -21.27 -2.11
N ALA A 507 -48.70 -20.56 -1.26
CA ALA A 507 -48.73 -20.75 0.18
C ALA A 507 -49.32 -22.11 0.58
N LYS A 508 -48.80 -22.64 1.69
CA LYS A 508 -49.53 -23.40 2.69
C LYS A 508 -49.03 -23.00 4.07
#